data_AF-A0A926HFX7-F1
#
_entry.id   AF-A0A926HFX7-F1
#
_cell.length_a   1.000
_cell.length_b   1.000
_cell.length_c   1.000
_cell.angle_alpha   90.00
_cell.angle_beta   90.00
_cell.angle_gamma   90.00
#
_symmetry.space_group_name_H-M   'P 1'
#
loop_
_entity.id
_entity.type
_entity.pdbx_description
1 polymer ?
#
loop_
_entity_poly.entity_id
_entity_poly.type
_entity_poly.pdbx_seq_one_letter_code
_entity_poly.pdbx_strand_id
1 'polypeptide(L)' 'MQRDRQARVSTVLAHMDRRYAELLILRAEGMSYEELAKAVPMNSASIGTLLSRAKKAFRKEYIKRYGQPE' A
#
# COMPACT_ATOMS: atom_id res chain seq x y z
N MET A 1 -4.80 -8.33 -19.78
CA MET A 1 -5.51 -7.12 -19.26
C MET A 1 -5.58 -7.11 -17.74
N GLN A 2 -6.50 -7.82 -17.06
CA GLN A 2 -6.61 -7.73 -15.59
C GLN A 2 -5.49 -8.44 -14.81
N ARG A 3 -5.03 -9.59 -15.30
CA ARG A 3 -3.91 -10.34 -14.70
C ARG A 3 -2.61 -9.54 -14.70
N ASP A 4 -2.34 -8.79 -15.76
CA ASP A 4 -1.11 -7.99 -15.88
C ASP A 4 -1.08 -6.88 -14.83
N ARG A 5 -2.21 -6.22 -14.59
CA ARG A 5 -2.31 -5.19 -13.55
C ARG A 5 -2.09 -5.77 -12.16
N GLN A 6 -2.72 -6.89 -11.84
CA GLN A 6 -2.54 -7.57 -10.55
C GLN A 6 -1.10 -8.03 -10.33
N ALA A 7 -0.46 -8.61 -11.35
CA ALA A 7 0.94 -9.02 -11.29
C ALA A 7 1.88 -7.83 -11.04
N ARG A 8 1.65 -6.69 -11.70
CA ARG A 8 2.41 -5.46 -11.47
C ARG A 8 2.24 -4.92 -10.05
N VAL A 9 1.00 -4.87 -9.56
CA VAL A 9 0.70 -4.43 -8.19
C VAL A 9 1.35 -5.35 -7.16
N SER A 10 1.19 -6.67 -7.31
CA SER A 10 1.81 -7.66 -6.42
C SER A 10 3.33 -7.55 -6.38
N THR A 11 3.96 -7.37 -7.55
CA THR A 11 5.40 -7.17 -7.66
C THR A 11 5.86 -5.91 -6.92
N VAL A 12 5.13 -4.80 -7.05
CA VAL A 12 5.47 -3.55 -6.37
C VAL A 12 5.30 -3.68 -4.86
N LEU A 13 4.20 -4.27 -4.39
CA LEU A 13 3.96 -4.52 -2.97
C LEU A 13 5.05 -5.40 -2.37
N ALA A 14 5.52 -6.41 -3.10
CA ALA A 14 6.61 -7.30 -2.65
C ALA A 14 7.96 -6.59 -2.47
N HIS A 15 8.15 -5.41 -3.07
CA HIS A 15 9.38 -4.61 -2.94
C HIS A 15 9.26 -3.45 -1.95
N MET A 16 8.11 -3.29 -1.31
CA MET A 16 7.88 -2.28 -0.28
C MET A 16 8.20 -2.82 1.12
N ASP A 17 8.34 -1.92 2.09
CA ASP A 17 8.32 -2.32 3.50
C ASP A 17 7.02 -3.09 3.78
N ARG A 18 7.14 -4.26 4.41
CA ARG A 18 6.03 -5.17 4.69
C ARG A 18 4.84 -4.45 5.34
N ARG A 19 5.10 -3.51 6.26
CA ARG A 19 4.04 -2.76 6.96
C ARG A 19 3.29 -1.83 6.02
N TYR A 20 3.97 -1.26 5.02
CA TYR A 20 3.32 -0.43 4.00
C TYR A 20 2.47 -1.28 3.06
N ALA A 21 2.96 -2.45 2.68
CA ALA A 21 2.21 -3.37 1.85
C ALA A 21 0.93 -3.85 2.57
N GLU A 22 1.05 -4.29 3.83
CA GLU A 22 -0.08 -4.72 4.67
C GLU A 22 -1.12 -3.59 4.82
N LEU A 23 -0.69 -2.36 5.15
CA LEU A 23 -1.59 -1.20 5.24
C LEU A 23 -2.37 -0.92 3.95
N LEU A 24 -1.71 -1.03 2.81
CA LEU A 24 -2.34 -0.78 1.52
C LEU A 24 -3.34 -1.87 1.15
N ILE A 25 -3.02 -3.13 1.43
CA ILE A 25 -3.92 -4.27 1.21
C ILE A 25 -5.16 -4.13 2.09
N LEU A 26 -4.98 -3.97 3.40
CA LEU A 26 -6.09 -3.83 4.33
C LEU A 26 -6.98 -2.62 3.99
N ARG A 27 -6.38 -1.51 3.54
CA ARG A 27 -7.16 -0.34 3.09
C ARG A 27 -7.94 -0.61 1.81
N ALA A 28 -7.42 -1.45 0.91
CA ALA A 28 -8.10 -1.84 -0.32
C ALA A 28 -9.30 -2.76 -0.06
N GLU A 29 -9.24 -3.56 1.01
CA GLU A 29 -10.36 -4.37 1.52
C GLU A 29 -11.49 -3.53 2.16
N GLY A 30 -11.35 -2.21 2.20
CA GLY A 30 -12.39 -1.31 2.74
C GLY A 30 -12.28 -1.02 4.25
N MET A 31 -11.23 -1.51 4.90
CA MET A 31 -11.01 -1.37 6.34
C MET A 31 -10.83 0.11 6.74
N SER A 32 -11.49 0.51 7.83
CA SER A 32 -11.43 1.88 8.38
C SER A 32 -10.09 2.17 9.07
N TYR A 33 -9.79 3.44 9.32
CA TYR A 33 -8.56 3.83 10.02
C TYR A 33 -8.45 3.22 11.43
N GLU A 34 -9.58 3.06 12.12
CA GLU A 34 -9.62 2.46 13.45
C GLU A 34 -9.38 0.95 13.41
N GLU A 35 -9.95 0.27 12.43
CA GLU A 35 -9.71 -1.16 12.23
C GLU A 35 -8.27 -1.44 11.80
N LEU A 36 -7.69 -0.58 10.95
CA LEU A 36 -6.27 -0.63 10.62
C LEU A 36 -5.38 -0.46 11.86
N ALA A 37 -5.79 0.39 12.80
CA ALA A 37 -5.06 0.59 14.06
C ALA A 37 -5.10 -0.63 14.99
N LYS A 38 -6.18 -1.40 14.90
CA LYS A 38 -6.34 -2.64 15.66
C LYS A 38 -5.64 -3.81 14.99
N ALA A 39 -5.62 -3.84 13.66
CA ALA A 39 -5.05 -4.93 12.86
C ALA A 39 -3.53 -4.89 12.79
N VAL A 40 -2.91 -3.71 12.89
CA VAL A 40 -1.46 -3.55 12.82
C VAL A 40 -0.96 -3.00 14.17
N PRO A 41 0.08 -3.60 14.81
CA PRO A 41 0.59 -3.17 16.10
C PRO A 41 1.38 -1.85 15.98
N MET A 42 0.68 -0.76 15.67
CA MET A 42 1.24 0.57 15.46
C MET A 42 0.39 1.61 16.17
N ASN A 43 1.02 2.71 16.55
CA ASN A 43 0.33 3.81 17.20
C ASN A 43 -0.69 4.43 16.22
N SER A 44 -1.96 4.39 16.60
CA SER A 44 -3.12 4.93 15.85
C SER A 44 -2.89 6.37 15.39
N ALA A 45 -2.18 7.17 16.19
CA ALA A 45 -1.85 8.56 15.88
C ALA A 45 -1.03 8.73 14.58
N SER A 46 -0.33 7.68 14.12
CA SER A 46 0.54 7.74 12.94
C SER A 46 -0.05 7.11 11.68
N ILE A 47 -1.24 6.50 11.73
CA ILE A 47 -1.77 5.70 10.61
C ILE A 47 -2.03 6.55 9.37
N GLY A 48 -2.59 7.74 9.52
CA GLY A 48 -2.82 8.64 8.38
C GLY A 48 -1.51 9.01 7.68
N THR A 49 -0.48 9.36 8.45
CA THR A 49 0.86 9.69 7.95
C THR A 49 1.52 8.47 7.31
N LEU A 50 1.40 7.30 7.93
CA LEU A 50 2.00 6.07 7.46
C LEU A 50 1.35 5.57 6.17
N LEU A 51 0.02 5.67 6.07
CA LEU A 51 -0.73 5.36 4.86
C LEU A 51 -0.37 6.32 3.73
N SER A 52 -0.23 7.61 4.01
CA SER A 52 0.22 8.59 3.02
C SER A 52 1.63 8.26 2.51
N ARG A 53 2.57 7.92 3.41
CA ARG A 53 3.92 7.46 3.05
C ARG A 53 3.89 6.16 2.25
N ALA A 54 3.07 5.20 2.63
CA ALA A 54 2.88 3.93 1.92
C ALA A 54 2.39 4.18 0.49
N LYS A 55 1.35 5.00 0.30
CA LYS A 55 0.84 5.38 -1.02
C LYS A 55 1.91 6.08 -1.88
N LYS A 56 2.69 6.99 -1.28
CA LYS A 56 3.77 7.69 -1.98
C LYS A 56 4.89 6.72 -2.40
N ALA A 57 5.28 5.80 -1.51
CA ALA A 57 6.27 4.78 -1.79
C ALA A 57 5.80 3.83 -2.90
N PHE A 58 4.54 3.36 -2.83
CA PHE A 58 3.92 2.56 -3.88
C PHE A 58 3.97 3.28 -5.22
N ARG A 59 3.49 4.52 -5.29
CA ARG A 59 3.50 5.32 -6.53
C ARG A 59 4.90 5.48 -7.08
N LYS A 60 5.89 5.78 -6.23
CA LYS A 60 7.29 5.94 -6.65
C LYS A 60 7.84 4.64 -7.25
N GLU A 61 7.63 3.51 -6.58
CA GLU A 61 8.15 2.22 -7.05
C GLU A 61 7.40 1.71 -8.29
N TYR A 62 6.08 1.93 -8.36
CA TYR A 62 5.28 1.61 -9.54
C TYR A 62 5.76 2.42 -10.76
N ILE A 63 5.96 3.74 -10.61
CA ILE A 63 6.46 4.60 -11.67
C ILE A 63 7.86 4.17 -12.12
N LYS A 64 8.73 3.84 -11.17
CA LYS A 64 10.09 3.37 -11.45
C LYS A 64 10.10 2.09 -12.30
N ARG A 65 9.13 1.18 -12.11
CA ARG A 65 9.09 -0.13 -12.79
C ARG A 65 8.30 -0.13 -14.09
N TYR A 66 7.18 0.60 -14.12
CA TYR A 66 6.18 0.47 -15.17
C TYR A 66 5.82 1.79 -15.85
N GLY A 67 6.43 2.91 -15.44
CA GLY A 67 6.10 4.24 -15.93
C GLY A 67 4.89 4.86 -15.22
N GLN A 68 4.47 6.04 -15.66
CA GLN A 68 3.29 6.70 -15.09
C GLN A 68 2.04 5.85 -15.34
N PRO A 69 1.23 5.56 -14.30
CA PRO A 69 -0.10 5.01 -14.54
C PRO A 69 -0.89 6.07 -15.32
N GLU A 70 -1.34 5.73 -16.52
CA GLU A 70 -2.34 6.53 -17.27
C GLU A 70 -3.66 6.63 -16.49
#